data_AF-A0ABD2GX14-F1
#
_entry.id   AF-A0ABD2GX14-F1
#
_cell.length_a   1.000
_cell.length_b   1.000
_cell.length_c   1.000
_cell.angle_alpha   90.00
_cell.angle_beta   90.00
_cell.angle_gamma   90.00
#
_symmetry.space_group_name_H-M   'P 1'
#
loop_
_entity.id
_entity.type
_entity.pdbx_description
1 polymer ?
#
loop_
_entity_poly.entity_id
_entity_poly.type
_entity_poly.pdbx_seq_one_letter_code
_entity_poly.pdbx_strand_id
1 'polypeptide(L)'
;MVTWAALLTVCIWIQTHTASGQHICPSTPRRLVDFTVKYSLPHFQTDKPIQNIAVNHEEHHSDVYVACQNVISEVSYNMEKTWEVKTGPVGSTDCETCLACDIEIDPADPVDTDNEVLLLDMSAFPLPYLYICGSTQHGICHFIEIGTPEPKPQCLFRKENNSPTACPDCLASPLGTKVTTVDQSATLLFFVAASVNGKVAQKYPRRSISAVRPLSTEDGFHMVMEGLTVLPNLQDSYKIDYIYSFSTGSYVYFLSLQREKPIN
;
A
#
# COMPACT_ATOMS: atom_id res chain seq x y z
N MET A 1 3.14 -10.20 92.24
CA MET A 1 3.45 -8.77 92.16
C MET A 1 4.45 -8.55 91.04
N VAL A 2 3.98 -8.11 89.88
CA VAL A 2 4.88 -7.71 88.78
C VAL A 2 5.53 -6.40 89.21
N THR A 3 6.86 -6.36 89.30
CA THR A 3 7.59 -5.17 89.73
C THR A 3 7.50 -4.08 88.66
N TRP A 4 7.37 -2.82 89.05
CA TRP A 4 7.28 -1.67 88.14
C TRP A 4 8.41 -1.63 87.09
N ALA A 5 9.59 -2.14 87.45
CA ALA A 5 10.74 -2.27 86.56
C ALA A 5 10.49 -3.23 85.39
N ALA A 6 9.78 -4.36 85.62
CA ALA A 6 9.45 -5.33 84.57
C ALA A 6 8.40 -4.79 83.60
N LEU A 7 7.51 -3.91 84.08
CA LEU A 7 6.50 -3.28 83.23
C LEU A 7 7.13 -2.19 82.34
N LEU A 8 8.06 -1.40 82.90
CA LEU A 8 8.83 -0.40 82.16
C LEU A 8 9.72 -1.02 81.07
N THR A 9 10.40 -2.12 81.36
CA THR A 9 11.23 -2.80 80.35
C THR A 9 10.39 -3.34 79.21
N VAL A 10 9.22 -3.93 79.48
CA VAL A 10 8.30 -4.39 78.44
C VAL A 10 7.75 -3.22 77.61
N CYS A 11 7.37 -2.11 78.25
CA CYS A 11 6.90 -0.91 77.53
C CYS A 11 8.00 -0.32 76.62
N ILE A 12 9.24 -0.23 77.10
CA ILE A 12 10.37 0.25 76.31
C ILE A 12 10.65 -0.70 75.13
N TRP A 13 10.59 -2.01 75.37
CA TRP A 13 10.79 -3.01 74.32
C TRP A 13 9.72 -2.91 73.22
N ILE A 14 8.44 -2.79 73.60
CA ILE A 14 7.33 -2.61 72.68
C ILE A 14 7.50 -1.32 71.88
N GLN A 15 7.88 -0.21 72.52
CA GLN A 15 8.10 1.06 71.82
C GLN A 15 9.29 1.00 70.84
N THR A 16 10.39 0.34 71.20
CA THR A 16 11.53 0.13 70.30
C THR A 16 11.19 -0.74 69.10
N HIS A 17 10.35 -1.77 69.28
CA HIS A 17 9.88 -2.61 68.17
C HIS A 17 8.89 -1.87 67.27
N THR A 18 8.03 -1.01 67.82
CA THR A 18 7.12 -0.17 67.00
C THR A 18 7.86 0.92 66.22
N ALA A 19 8.92 1.50 66.78
CA ALA A 19 9.74 2.50 66.10
C ALA A 19 10.60 1.88 64.98
N SER A 20 11.09 0.65 65.17
CA SER A 20 11.81 -0.09 64.13
C SER A 20 10.91 -0.57 62.98
N GLY A 21 9.58 -0.55 63.17
CA GLY A 21 8.58 -0.86 62.14
C GLY A 21 8.15 0.34 61.27
N GLN A 22 8.63 1.56 61.56
CA GLN A 22 8.38 2.76 60.76
C GLN A 22 9.34 2.91 59.57
N HIS A 23 9.91 1.82 59.07
CA HIS A 23 10.54 1.82 57.75
C HIS A 23 9.43 2.07 56.71
N ILE A 24 9.27 3.33 56.32
CA ILE A 24 8.52 3.74 55.13
C ILE A 24 9.02 2.84 54.00
N CYS A 25 8.16 1.96 53.47
CA CYS A 25 8.50 1.14 52.32
C CYS A 25 9.05 2.09 51.24
N PRO A 26 10.29 1.91 50.76
CA PRO A 26 10.83 2.79 49.74
C PRO A 26 9.92 2.70 48.52
N SER A 27 9.22 3.78 48.21
CA SER A 27 8.43 3.88 46.98
C SER A 27 9.43 3.99 45.84
N THR A 28 9.74 2.86 45.19
CA THR A 28 10.54 2.89 43.97
C THR A 28 9.78 3.75 42.96
N PRO A 29 10.33 4.89 42.52
CA PRO A 29 9.68 5.68 41.49
C PRO A 29 9.46 4.79 40.27
N ARG A 30 8.25 4.81 39.69
CA ARG A 30 8.03 4.11 38.42
C ARG A 30 9.03 4.69 37.42
N ARG A 31 10.00 3.88 37.00
CA ARG A 31 10.94 4.26 35.96
C ARG A 31 10.13 4.45 34.68
N LEU A 32 10.08 5.68 34.19
CA LEU A 32 9.47 5.99 32.91
C LEU A 32 10.23 5.24 31.81
N VAL A 33 9.50 4.80 30.79
CA VAL A 33 10.09 4.15 29.61
C VAL A 33 11.06 5.14 28.97
N ASP A 34 12.27 4.65 28.68
CA ASP A 34 13.31 5.44 28.04
C ASP A 34 13.18 5.33 26.52
N PHE A 35 12.64 6.37 25.88
CA PHE A 35 12.50 6.46 24.43
C PHE A 35 13.77 7.01 23.74
N THR A 36 14.88 7.17 24.45
CA THR A 36 16.16 7.65 23.87
C THR A 36 17.08 6.53 23.39
N VAL A 37 16.73 5.27 23.71
CA VAL A 37 17.49 4.08 23.28
C VAL A 37 17.48 3.98 21.76
N LYS A 38 18.67 3.91 21.16
CA LYS A 38 18.83 3.73 19.72
C LYS A 38 18.95 2.25 19.38
N TYR A 39 18.10 1.78 18.47
CA TYR A 39 18.17 0.44 17.90
C TYR A 39 18.73 0.50 16.49
N SER A 40 19.68 -0.38 16.16
CA SER A 40 20.15 -0.57 14.80
C SER A 40 19.34 -1.70 14.18
N LEU A 41 18.41 -1.36 13.29
CA LEU A 41 17.60 -2.32 12.56
C LEU A 41 18.12 -2.44 11.12
N PRO A 42 18.05 -3.63 10.50
CA PRO A 42 18.31 -3.76 9.07
C PRO A 42 17.34 -2.85 8.32
N HIS A 43 17.82 -2.18 7.28
CA HIS A 43 17.03 -1.24 6.50
C HIS A 43 17.48 -1.24 5.05
N PHE A 44 16.53 -0.97 4.17
CA PHE A 44 16.77 -0.71 2.75
C PHE A 44 16.57 0.78 2.50
N GLN A 45 17.47 1.40 1.75
CA GLN A 45 17.43 2.83 1.44
C GLN A 45 17.27 3.04 -0.07
N THR A 46 16.35 3.93 -0.43
CA THR A 46 16.06 4.33 -1.81
C THR A 46 16.45 5.78 -2.05
N ASP A 47 16.80 6.11 -3.30
CA ASP A 47 17.12 7.49 -3.70
C ASP A 47 15.88 8.38 -3.78
N LYS A 48 14.71 7.78 -4.02
CA LYS A 48 13.41 8.43 -4.16
C LYS A 48 12.47 7.99 -3.04
N PRO A 49 11.44 8.80 -2.69
CA PRO A 49 10.44 8.41 -1.71
C PRO A 49 9.74 7.10 -2.10
N ILE A 50 9.56 6.23 -1.12
CA ILE A 50 8.78 4.99 -1.26
C ILE A 50 7.30 5.36 -1.37
N GLN A 51 6.63 4.83 -2.39
CA GLN A 51 5.25 5.14 -2.74
C GLN A 51 4.29 4.01 -2.32
N ASN A 52 4.65 2.76 -2.57
CA ASN A 52 3.92 1.58 -2.09
C ASN A 52 4.89 0.45 -1.70
N ILE A 53 4.41 -0.42 -0.83
CA ILE A 53 5.12 -1.63 -0.40
C ILE A 53 4.14 -2.81 -0.48
N ALA A 54 4.57 -3.92 -1.07
CA ALA A 54 3.88 -5.20 -1.01
C ALA A 54 4.81 -6.23 -0.36
N VAL A 55 4.26 -7.11 0.46
CA VAL A 55 5.05 -8.08 1.23
C VAL A 55 4.53 -9.47 0.91
N ASN A 56 5.43 -10.36 0.52
CA ASN A 56 5.13 -11.79 0.51
C ASN A 56 5.15 -12.30 1.94
N HIS A 57 4.01 -12.82 2.40
CA HIS A 57 3.84 -13.33 3.76
C HIS A 57 4.01 -14.86 3.85
N GLU A 58 4.42 -15.54 2.78
CA GLU A 58 4.71 -16.97 2.83
C GLU A 58 5.86 -17.27 3.79
N GLU A 59 5.72 -18.37 4.54
CA GLU A 59 6.76 -18.85 5.44
C GLU A 59 8.02 -19.17 4.63
N HIS A 60 9.17 -18.63 5.08
CA HIS A 60 10.51 -18.83 4.49
C HIS A 60 10.80 -18.09 3.17
N HIS A 61 9.84 -17.35 2.60
CA HIS A 61 10.00 -16.53 1.39
C HIS A 61 9.46 -15.11 1.60
N SER A 62 9.91 -14.46 2.68
CA SER A 62 9.46 -13.11 3.04
C SER A 62 10.20 -12.04 2.24
N ASP A 63 9.88 -11.97 0.95
CA ASP A 63 10.37 -10.94 0.04
C ASP A 63 9.47 -9.69 0.12
N VAL A 64 10.09 -8.52 0.04
CA VAL A 64 9.43 -7.21 0.12
C VAL A 64 9.62 -6.48 -1.20
N TYR A 65 8.51 -6.11 -1.82
CA TYR A 65 8.48 -5.33 -3.04
C TYR A 65 8.30 -3.86 -2.69
N VAL A 66 9.28 -3.05 -3.07
CA VAL A 66 9.34 -1.62 -2.76
C VAL A 66 9.18 -0.83 -4.05
N ALA A 67 8.13 -0.02 -4.12
CA ALA A 67 7.88 0.85 -5.26
C ALA A 67 8.32 2.29 -4.97
N CYS A 68 9.10 2.84 -5.88
CA CYS A 68 9.49 4.24 -5.90
C CYS A 68 9.21 4.82 -7.29
N GLN A 69 9.39 6.14 -7.43
CA GLN A 69 9.33 6.79 -8.72
C GLN A 69 10.32 6.12 -9.69
N ASN A 70 9.83 5.69 -10.86
CA ASN A 70 10.55 5.05 -11.95
C ASN A 70 11.16 3.66 -11.67
N VAL A 71 10.96 3.07 -10.48
CA VAL A 71 11.58 1.78 -10.15
C VAL A 71 10.76 0.97 -9.15
N ILE A 72 10.66 -0.33 -9.40
CA ILE A 72 10.24 -1.35 -8.42
C ILE A 72 11.46 -2.17 -8.06
N SER A 73 11.63 -2.52 -6.78
CA SER A 73 12.72 -3.39 -6.34
C SER A 73 12.18 -4.49 -5.45
N GLU A 74 12.73 -5.69 -5.59
CA GLU A 74 12.60 -6.73 -4.57
C GLU A 74 13.73 -6.62 -3.56
N VAL A 75 13.35 -6.78 -2.31
CA VAL A 75 14.21 -6.67 -1.15
C VAL A 75 14.01 -7.94 -0.33
N SER A 76 15.10 -8.67 -0.12
CA SER A 76 15.09 -9.88 0.70
C SER A 76 14.77 -9.59 2.17
N TYR A 77 14.50 -10.63 2.94
CA TYR A 77 14.32 -10.54 4.39
C TYR A 77 15.50 -9.87 5.15
N ASN A 78 16.70 -9.84 4.56
CA ASN A 78 17.88 -9.17 5.11
C ASN A 78 17.98 -7.67 4.75
N MET A 79 16.96 -7.12 4.08
CA MET A 79 16.94 -5.75 3.55
C MET A 79 17.97 -5.51 2.44
N GLU A 80 18.38 -6.58 1.74
CA GLU A 80 19.26 -6.50 0.57
C GLU A 80 18.45 -6.56 -0.72
N LYS A 81 18.73 -5.65 -1.67
CA LYS A 81 18.09 -5.63 -2.99
C LYS A 81 18.51 -6.84 -3.82
N THR A 82 17.55 -7.59 -4.34
CA THR A 82 17.77 -8.78 -5.17
C THR A 82 17.70 -8.43 -6.65
N TRP A 83 16.65 -7.72 -7.07
CA TRP A 83 16.47 -7.21 -8.43
C TRP A 83 15.70 -5.88 -8.45
N GLU A 84 15.69 -5.23 -9.62
CA GLU A 84 14.85 -4.07 -9.87
C GLU A 84 14.25 -4.10 -11.28
N VAL A 85 13.06 -3.50 -11.43
CA VAL A 85 12.41 -3.27 -12.72
C VAL A 85 12.23 -1.77 -12.88
N LYS A 86 12.68 -1.23 -14.01
CA LYS A 86 12.53 0.20 -14.35
C LYS A 86 11.16 0.49 -14.93
N THR A 87 10.40 1.35 -14.26
CA THR A 87 9.05 1.74 -14.66
C THR A 87 8.97 3.12 -15.33
N GLY A 88 10.12 3.80 -15.43
CA GLY A 88 10.24 5.09 -16.08
C GLY A 88 11.69 5.59 -16.09
N PRO A 89 11.94 6.82 -16.53
CA PRO A 89 10.94 7.72 -17.11
C PRO A 89 10.50 7.26 -18.51
N VAL A 90 9.27 7.61 -18.89
CA VAL A 90 8.70 7.33 -20.21
C VAL A 90 9.55 7.96 -21.31
N GLY A 91 9.83 7.19 -22.36
CA GLY A 91 10.72 7.58 -23.46
C GLY A 91 12.20 7.22 -23.24
N SER A 92 12.58 6.78 -22.03
CA SER A 92 13.89 6.17 -21.81
C SER A 92 13.97 4.77 -22.43
N THR A 93 15.13 4.42 -22.98
CA THR A 93 15.43 3.04 -23.42
C THR A 93 15.52 2.05 -22.27
N ASP A 94 15.64 2.56 -21.05
CA ASP A 94 15.78 1.74 -19.85
C ASP A 94 14.42 1.50 -19.19
N CYS A 95 13.33 2.11 -19.66
CA CYS A 95 12.01 1.89 -19.07
C CYS A 95 11.40 0.56 -19.57
N GLU A 96 11.56 -0.50 -18.79
CA GLU A 96 11.12 -1.85 -19.13
C GLU A 96 9.60 -1.95 -19.30
N THR A 97 8.81 -1.33 -18.41
CA THR A 97 7.34 -1.30 -18.55
C THR A 97 6.92 -0.53 -19.79
N CYS A 98 7.56 0.60 -20.07
CA CYS A 98 7.24 1.42 -21.24
C CYS A 98 7.51 0.68 -22.55
N LEU A 99 8.55 -0.17 -22.59
CA LEU A 99 8.90 -0.98 -23.75
C LEU A 99 8.00 -2.22 -23.90
N ALA A 100 7.37 -2.68 -22.81
CA ALA A 100 6.43 -3.80 -22.84
C ALA A 100 5.08 -3.42 -23.47
N CYS A 101 4.70 -2.14 -23.41
CA CYS A 101 3.46 -1.64 -23.98
C CYS A 101 3.69 -0.85 -25.27
N ASP A 102 2.87 -1.12 -26.29
CA ASP A 102 2.79 -0.28 -27.48
C ASP A 102 1.72 0.80 -27.26
N ILE A 103 2.11 1.94 -26.69
CA ILE A 103 1.21 3.07 -26.42
C ILE A 103 1.82 4.35 -27.00
N GLU A 104 0.98 5.18 -27.60
CA GLU A 104 1.40 6.50 -28.07
C GLU A 104 1.80 7.40 -26.89
N ILE A 105 3.01 7.94 -26.95
CA ILE A 105 3.52 8.88 -25.95
C ILE A 105 3.00 10.27 -26.30
N ASP A 106 2.24 10.89 -25.39
CA ASP A 106 1.85 12.29 -25.48
C ASP A 106 2.98 13.17 -24.92
N PRO A 107 3.60 14.08 -25.71
CA PRO A 107 4.67 14.95 -25.24
C PRO A 107 4.25 15.88 -24.09
N ALA A 108 2.95 16.10 -23.89
CA ALA A 108 2.42 16.93 -22.80
C ALA A 108 2.26 16.16 -21.47
N ASP A 109 2.38 14.83 -21.48
CA ASP A 109 2.24 14.01 -20.28
C ASP A 109 3.54 13.95 -19.47
N PRO A 110 3.46 13.79 -18.14
CA PRO A 110 4.63 13.58 -17.30
C PRO A 110 5.41 12.34 -17.74
N VAL A 111 6.74 12.42 -17.64
CA VAL A 111 7.62 11.30 -17.99
C VAL A 111 7.98 10.45 -16.78
N ASP A 112 8.01 11.03 -15.57
CA ASP A 112 8.31 10.28 -14.36
C ASP A 112 7.08 9.48 -13.91
N THR A 113 7.27 8.17 -13.76
CA THR A 113 6.24 7.21 -13.35
C THR A 113 6.25 7.06 -11.84
N ASP A 114 5.23 7.62 -11.19
CA ASP A 114 4.94 7.34 -9.78
C ASP A 114 4.10 6.06 -9.69
N ASN A 115 4.43 5.16 -8.77
CA ASN A 115 3.66 3.95 -8.53
C ASN A 115 2.38 4.28 -7.75
N GLU A 116 1.23 4.01 -8.36
CA GLU A 116 -0.10 4.24 -7.77
C GLU A 116 -0.68 2.97 -7.16
N VAL A 117 -0.34 1.81 -7.73
CA VAL A 117 -0.83 0.50 -7.33
C VAL A 117 0.31 -0.52 -7.38
N LEU A 118 0.47 -1.26 -6.29
CA LEU A 118 1.36 -2.40 -6.17
C LEU A 118 0.60 -3.52 -5.45
N LEU A 119 0.30 -4.62 -6.15
CA LEU A 119 -0.52 -5.71 -5.62
C LEU A 119 0.13 -7.05 -5.88
N LEU A 120 0.21 -7.86 -4.84
CA LEU A 120 0.71 -9.23 -4.91
C LEU A 120 -0.46 -10.20 -5.05
N ASP A 121 -0.40 -11.06 -6.06
CA ASP A 121 -1.34 -12.15 -6.29
C ASP A 121 -0.61 -13.49 -6.15
N MET A 122 -0.83 -14.13 -5.00
CA MET A 122 -0.29 -15.46 -4.67
C MET A 122 -1.13 -16.61 -5.22
N SER A 123 -2.27 -16.33 -5.85
CA SER A 123 -3.15 -17.35 -6.42
C SER A 123 -2.76 -17.73 -7.86
N ALA A 124 -1.96 -16.90 -8.53
CA ALA A 124 -1.45 -17.16 -9.87
C ALA A 124 -0.51 -18.39 -9.90
N PHE A 125 -0.62 -19.18 -10.97
CA PHE A 125 0.14 -20.42 -11.16
C PHE A 125 0.72 -20.44 -12.59
N PRO A 126 2.01 -20.80 -12.81
CA PRO A 126 2.91 -21.49 -11.88
C PRO A 126 3.67 -20.59 -10.90
N LEU A 127 3.73 -19.29 -11.16
CA LEU A 127 4.42 -18.30 -10.32
C LEU A 127 3.43 -17.21 -9.90
N PRO A 128 3.57 -16.63 -8.70
CA PRO A 128 2.76 -15.50 -8.28
C PRO A 128 3.02 -14.26 -9.15
N TYR A 129 2.04 -13.37 -9.22
CA TYR A 129 2.13 -12.12 -9.97
C TYR A 129 2.24 -10.91 -9.07
N LEU A 130 3.08 -9.95 -9.46
CA LEU A 130 3.11 -8.61 -8.90
C LEU A 130 2.54 -7.63 -9.93
N TYR A 131 1.34 -7.12 -9.67
CA TYR A 131 0.70 -6.10 -10.50
C TYR A 131 1.20 -4.71 -10.14
N ILE A 132 1.55 -3.93 -11.17
CA ILE A 132 2.19 -2.63 -11.07
C ILE A 132 1.44 -1.65 -11.96
N CYS A 133 0.87 -0.59 -11.38
CA CYS A 133 0.23 0.48 -12.15
C CYS A 133 0.81 1.83 -11.76
N GLY A 134 1.15 2.64 -12.77
CA GLY A 134 1.82 3.93 -12.59
C GLY A 134 0.93 5.14 -12.87
N SER A 135 1.45 6.34 -12.61
CA SER A 135 0.80 7.63 -12.87
C SER A 135 0.82 8.02 -14.36
N THR A 136 1.76 7.47 -15.13
CA THR A 136 1.99 7.74 -16.55
C THR A 136 1.25 6.74 -17.46
N GLN A 137 1.36 6.90 -18.79
CA GLN A 137 0.80 5.99 -19.79
C GLN A 137 -0.67 5.63 -19.50
N HIS A 138 -1.48 6.64 -19.19
CA HIS A 138 -2.90 6.50 -18.90
C HIS A 138 -3.24 5.52 -17.77
N GLY A 139 -2.33 5.25 -16.83
CA GLY A 139 -2.62 4.40 -15.68
C GLY A 139 -2.74 2.93 -16.01
N ILE A 140 -2.16 2.53 -17.14
CA ILE A 140 -2.12 1.15 -17.59
C ILE A 140 -1.27 0.33 -16.62
N CYS A 141 -1.78 -0.85 -16.29
CA CYS A 141 -1.10 -1.78 -15.40
C CYS A 141 -0.21 -2.73 -16.18
N HIS A 142 0.77 -3.25 -15.46
CA HIS A 142 1.64 -4.33 -15.88
C HIS A 142 1.60 -5.41 -14.81
N PHE A 143 2.08 -6.59 -15.13
CA PHE A 143 2.46 -7.55 -14.11
C PHE A 143 3.83 -8.13 -14.40
N ILE A 144 4.47 -8.65 -13.36
CA ILE A 144 5.68 -9.46 -13.46
C ILE A 144 5.45 -10.78 -12.74
N GLU A 145 6.08 -11.84 -13.23
CA GLU A 145 6.17 -13.12 -12.54
C GLU A 145 7.27 -13.04 -11.48
N ILE A 146 6.90 -13.17 -10.20
CA ILE A 146 7.88 -13.14 -9.10
C ILE A 146 8.45 -14.54 -8.85
N GLY A 147 9.65 -14.61 -8.24
CA GLY A 147 10.41 -15.84 -8.07
C GLY A 147 11.44 -16.09 -9.19
N THR A 148 11.60 -15.15 -10.12
CA THR A 148 12.68 -15.14 -11.11
C THR A 148 13.69 -14.04 -10.79
N PRO A 149 15.00 -14.23 -11.04
CA PRO A 149 16.02 -13.19 -10.77
C PRO A 149 15.93 -11.96 -11.70
N GLU A 150 15.33 -12.12 -12.87
CA GLU A 150 15.20 -11.07 -13.90
C GLU A 150 13.75 -11.04 -14.40
N PRO A 151 12.81 -10.53 -13.57
CA PRO A 151 11.40 -10.49 -13.94
C PRO A 151 11.18 -9.53 -15.11
N LYS A 152 10.32 -9.93 -16.04
CA LYS A 152 9.99 -9.13 -17.22
C LYS A 152 8.55 -8.61 -17.14
N PRO A 153 8.32 -7.30 -17.27
CA PRO A 153 6.98 -6.74 -17.24
C PRO A 153 6.19 -7.15 -18.47
N GLN A 154 4.94 -7.53 -18.25
CA GLN A 154 3.94 -7.78 -19.27
C GLN A 154 2.86 -6.71 -19.21
N CYS A 155 2.45 -6.22 -20.38
CA CYS A 155 1.50 -5.12 -20.53
C CYS A 155 0.06 -5.60 -20.44
N LEU A 156 -0.74 -5.04 -19.52
CA LEU A 156 -2.18 -5.30 -19.44
C LEU A 156 -2.97 -4.24 -20.20
N PHE A 157 -2.72 -4.14 -21.51
CA PHE A 157 -3.43 -3.21 -22.39
C PHE A 157 -3.61 -3.77 -23.79
N ARG A 158 -4.87 -3.78 -24.25
CA ARG A 158 -5.21 -4.21 -25.60
C ARG A 158 -5.74 -3.07 -26.45
N LYS A 159 -4.97 -2.66 -27.47
CA LYS A 159 -5.34 -1.53 -28.35
C LYS A 159 -6.74 -1.64 -28.93
N GLU A 160 -7.18 -2.83 -29.33
CA GLU A 160 -8.50 -3.01 -29.96
C GLU A 160 -9.68 -2.82 -29.01
N ASN A 161 -9.45 -2.99 -27.69
CA ASN A 161 -10.48 -2.87 -26.66
C ASN A 161 -10.50 -1.50 -25.98
N ASN A 162 -9.53 -0.65 -26.27
CA ASN A 162 -9.37 0.65 -25.64
C ASN A 162 -9.46 1.77 -26.67
N SER A 163 -10.06 2.87 -26.24
CA SER A 163 -10.22 4.07 -27.05
C SER A 163 -10.10 5.31 -26.17
N PRO A 164 -9.84 6.50 -26.75
CA PRO A 164 -9.80 7.75 -26.00
C PRO A 164 -11.03 8.04 -25.15
N THR A 165 -12.20 7.48 -25.49
CA THR A 165 -13.46 7.70 -24.75
C THR A 165 -13.83 6.55 -23.81
N ALA A 166 -13.22 5.37 -23.96
CA ALA A 166 -13.49 4.20 -23.12
C ALA A 166 -12.22 3.36 -22.99
N CYS A 167 -11.71 3.23 -21.77
CA CYS A 167 -10.49 2.48 -21.47
C CYS A 167 -10.72 1.53 -20.28
N PRO A 168 -11.15 0.27 -20.50
CA PRO A 168 -11.24 -0.73 -19.44
C PRO A 168 -9.88 -1.03 -18.77
N ASP A 169 -8.78 -0.83 -19.49
CA ASP A 169 -7.42 -1.18 -19.03
C ASP A 169 -6.70 -0.03 -18.32
N CYS A 170 -7.33 1.15 -18.25
CA CYS A 170 -6.80 2.33 -17.56
C CYS A 170 -7.28 2.37 -16.12
N LEU A 171 -6.51 1.78 -15.20
CA LEU A 171 -6.90 1.61 -13.80
C LEU A 171 -6.37 2.74 -12.90
N ALA A 172 -5.08 3.05 -13.01
CA ALA A 172 -4.43 3.98 -12.10
C ALA A 172 -4.69 5.45 -12.47
N SER A 173 -5.15 6.23 -11.49
CA SER A 173 -5.16 7.68 -11.57
C SER A 173 -3.91 8.26 -10.93
N PRO A 174 -3.24 9.25 -11.55
CA PRO A 174 -2.14 10.00 -10.94
C PRO A 174 -2.57 10.86 -9.74
N LEU A 175 -3.87 10.88 -9.41
CA LEU A 175 -4.42 11.59 -8.27
C LEU A 175 -4.61 10.69 -7.04
N GLY A 176 -4.20 9.41 -7.15
CA GLY A 176 -4.39 8.41 -6.10
C GLY A 176 -5.36 7.32 -6.51
N THR A 177 -4.96 6.07 -6.26
CA THR A 177 -5.76 4.87 -6.51
C THR A 177 -5.68 3.92 -5.31
N LYS A 178 -6.77 3.23 -5.02
CA LYS A 178 -6.83 2.11 -4.06
C LYS A 178 -7.49 0.92 -4.73
N VAL A 179 -6.89 -0.25 -4.54
CA VAL A 179 -7.37 -1.49 -5.15
C VAL A 179 -7.44 -2.56 -4.09
N THR A 180 -8.54 -3.29 -4.08
CA THR A 180 -8.70 -4.51 -3.28
C THR A 180 -9.01 -5.65 -4.22
N THR A 181 -8.25 -6.73 -4.09
CA THR A 181 -8.45 -7.97 -4.82
C THR A 181 -9.37 -8.91 -4.03
N VAL A 182 -10.20 -9.65 -4.76
CA VAL A 182 -11.06 -10.71 -4.21
C VAL A 182 -11.03 -11.91 -5.14
N ASP A 183 -10.69 -13.06 -4.58
CA ASP A 183 -10.80 -14.34 -5.29
C ASP A 183 -12.25 -14.79 -5.29
N GLN A 184 -12.85 -14.82 -6.48
CA GLN A 184 -14.16 -15.42 -6.69
C GLN A 184 -13.98 -16.69 -7.52
N SER A 185 -13.94 -17.83 -6.82
CA SER A 185 -13.71 -19.17 -7.36
C SER A 185 -12.45 -19.29 -8.21
N ALA A 186 -12.55 -19.14 -9.53
CA ALA A 186 -11.45 -19.23 -10.48
C ALA A 186 -11.19 -17.90 -11.20
N THR A 187 -11.60 -16.78 -10.60
CA THR A 187 -11.44 -15.44 -11.17
C THR A 187 -11.04 -14.46 -10.09
N LEU A 188 -9.90 -13.79 -10.31
CA LEU A 188 -9.45 -12.67 -9.51
C LEU A 188 -10.22 -11.40 -9.93
N LEU A 189 -10.86 -10.75 -8.96
CA LEU A 189 -11.57 -9.49 -9.15
C LEU A 189 -10.79 -8.34 -8.53
N PHE A 190 -10.62 -7.27 -9.29
CA PHE A 190 -10.01 -6.03 -8.87
C PHE A 190 -11.14 -5.02 -8.64
N PHE A 191 -11.36 -4.65 -7.39
CA PHE A 191 -12.21 -3.52 -7.05
C PHE A 191 -11.31 -2.29 -6.95
N VAL A 192 -11.55 -1.32 -7.82
CA VAL A 192 -10.68 -0.15 -8.00
C VAL A 192 -11.43 1.10 -7.61
N ALA A 193 -10.78 1.95 -6.82
CA ALA A 193 -11.23 3.29 -6.51
C ALA A 193 -10.15 4.30 -6.89
N ALA A 194 -10.47 5.19 -7.83
CA ALA A 194 -9.51 6.13 -8.41
C ALA A 194 -10.01 7.57 -8.28
N SER A 195 -9.18 8.46 -7.74
CA SER A 195 -9.48 9.89 -7.68
C SER A 195 -9.50 10.47 -9.09
N VAL A 196 -10.48 11.30 -9.46
CA VAL A 196 -10.59 11.84 -10.83
C VAL A 196 -10.72 13.36 -10.83
N ASN A 197 -10.29 13.97 -11.93
CA ASN A 197 -10.54 15.38 -12.27
C ASN A 197 -10.88 15.49 -13.77
N GLY A 198 -11.12 16.72 -14.26
CA GLY A 198 -11.45 16.94 -15.66
C GLY A 198 -10.39 16.40 -16.63
N LYS A 199 -9.09 16.54 -16.30
CA LYS A 199 -8.00 16.02 -17.14
C LYS A 199 -8.00 14.49 -17.22
N VAL A 200 -8.09 13.81 -16.06
CA VAL A 200 -8.06 12.34 -15.97
C VAL A 200 -9.29 11.70 -16.60
N ALA A 201 -10.44 12.37 -16.57
CA ALA A 201 -11.69 11.86 -17.12
C ALA A 201 -11.91 12.19 -18.61
N GLN A 202 -11.08 13.07 -19.21
CA GLN A 202 -11.30 13.54 -20.58
C GLN A 202 -10.83 12.55 -21.66
N LYS A 203 -9.66 11.95 -21.47
CA LYS A 203 -9.02 11.05 -22.45
C LYS A 203 -8.50 9.81 -21.72
N TYR A 204 -8.86 8.62 -22.20
CA TYR A 204 -8.59 7.35 -21.53
C TYR A 204 -9.08 7.38 -20.07
N PRO A 205 -10.41 7.51 -19.87
CA PRO A 205 -10.97 7.89 -18.58
C PRO A 205 -10.85 6.79 -17.53
N ARG A 206 -10.42 7.18 -16.33
CA ARG A 206 -10.53 6.33 -15.12
C ARG A 206 -11.93 6.49 -14.54
N ARG A 207 -12.44 5.41 -13.95
CA ARG A 207 -13.71 5.43 -13.20
C ARG A 207 -13.41 5.65 -11.72
N SER A 208 -14.25 6.43 -11.04
CA SER A 208 -14.07 6.66 -9.61
C SER A 208 -14.20 5.38 -8.79
N ILE A 209 -15.11 4.49 -9.17
CA ILE A 209 -15.27 3.14 -8.63
C ILE A 209 -15.49 2.20 -9.81
N SER A 210 -14.74 1.11 -9.90
CA SER A 210 -14.96 0.05 -10.89
C SER A 210 -14.65 -1.33 -10.31
N ALA A 211 -15.16 -2.35 -10.98
CA ALA A 211 -14.76 -3.74 -10.76
C ALA A 211 -14.31 -4.32 -12.10
N VAL A 212 -13.10 -4.83 -12.15
CA VAL A 212 -12.50 -5.43 -13.34
C VAL A 212 -11.93 -6.80 -13.01
N ARG A 213 -11.78 -7.64 -14.02
CA ARG A 213 -11.03 -8.90 -13.90
C ARG A 213 -9.91 -8.93 -14.93
N PRO A 214 -8.69 -9.37 -14.59
CA PRO A 214 -7.67 -9.67 -15.58
C PRO A 214 -8.20 -10.70 -16.59
N LEU A 215 -7.82 -10.56 -17.85
CA LEU A 215 -8.11 -11.54 -18.89
C LEU A 215 -7.15 -12.73 -18.78
N SER A 216 -7.64 -13.93 -19.10
CA SER A 216 -6.79 -15.13 -19.18
C SER A 216 -5.78 -15.10 -20.33
N THR A 217 -5.90 -14.12 -21.23
CA THR A 217 -4.93 -13.81 -22.28
C THR A 217 -3.79 -12.93 -21.78
N GLU A 218 -3.84 -12.48 -20.52
CA GLU A 218 -2.78 -11.70 -19.85
C GLU A 218 -2.44 -10.38 -20.56
N ASP A 219 -3.38 -9.84 -21.34
CA ASP A 219 -3.21 -8.66 -22.20
C ASP A 219 -4.18 -7.52 -21.87
N GLY A 220 -4.88 -7.58 -20.74
CA GLY A 220 -5.81 -6.54 -20.32
C GLY A 220 -6.85 -6.99 -19.31
N PHE A 221 -7.94 -6.22 -19.23
CA PHE A 221 -9.01 -6.37 -18.27
C PHE A 221 -10.38 -6.44 -18.94
N HIS A 222 -11.30 -7.11 -18.25
CA HIS A 222 -12.72 -7.09 -18.55
C HIS A 222 -13.47 -6.34 -17.44
N MET A 223 -14.21 -5.30 -17.80
CA MET A 223 -15.09 -4.57 -16.89
C MET A 223 -16.25 -5.47 -16.45
N VAL A 224 -16.33 -5.77 -15.16
CA VAL A 224 -17.42 -6.58 -14.58
C VAL A 224 -18.69 -5.75 -14.39
N MET A 225 -18.53 -4.44 -14.24
CA MET A 225 -19.60 -3.45 -14.22
C MET A 225 -19.14 -2.19 -14.97
N GLU A 226 -20.06 -1.33 -15.41
CA GLU A 226 -19.71 -0.10 -16.13
C GLU A 226 -18.86 0.90 -15.31
N GLY A 227 -18.84 0.76 -13.98
CA GLY A 227 -18.12 1.65 -13.08
C GLY A 227 -18.88 2.97 -12.83
N LEU A 228 -18.69 3.54 -11.65
CA LEU A 228 -19.25 4.83 -11.25
C LEU A 228 -18.17 5.90 -11.34
N THR A 229 -18.53 7.11 -11.75
CA THR A 229 -17.59 8.24 -11.79
C THR A 229 -18.28 9.55 -11.44
N VAL A 230 -17.50 10.52 -10.94
CA VAL A 230 -18.00 11.87 -10.65
C VAL A 230 -18.51 12.52 -11.94
N LEU A 231 -19.68 13.16 -11.86
CA LEU A 231 -20.31 13.83 -13.00
C LEU A 231 -19.38 14.90 -13.59
N PRO A 232 -19.37 15.08 -14.93
CA PRO A 232 -18.42 15.99 -15.59
C PRO A 232 -18.35 17.40 -15.01
N ASN A 233 -19.49 17.99 -14.61
CA ASN A 233 -19.56 19.32 -14.03
C ASN A 233 -19.02 19.43 -12.58
N LEU A 234 -18.73 18.30 -11.93
CA LEU A 234 -18.25 18.23 -10.55
C LEU A 234 -16.82 17.70 -10.43
N GLN A 235 -16.21 17.20 -11.50
CA GLN A 235 -14.90 16.51 -11.45
C GLN A 235 -13.78 17.38 -10.86
N ASP A 236 -13.78 18.69 -11.11
CA ASP A 236 -12.74 19.58 -10.59
C ASP A 236 -13.08 20.18 -9.21
N SER A 237 -14.37 20.22 -8.84
CA SER A 237 -14.85 20.86 -7.61
C SER A 237 -15.15 19.87 -6.47
N TYR A 238 -15.47 18.62 -6.81
CA TYR A 238 -15.81 17.54 -5.90
C TYR A 238 -14.80 16.39 -6.00
N LYS A 239 -13.69 16.56 -5.30
CA LYS A 239 -12.64 15.54 -5.19
C LYS A 239 -13.01 14.50 -4.13
N ILE A 240 -12.68 13.26 -4.42
CA ILE A 240 -12.82 12.12 -3.51
C ILE A 240 -11.42 11.51 -3.37
N ASP A 241 -10.87 11.55 -2.16
CA ASP A 241 -9.57 10.97 -1.86
C ASP A 241 -9.77 9.59 -1.23
N TYR A 242 -9.31 8.53 -1.89
CA TYR A 242 -9.41 7.17 -1.36
C TYR A 242 -8.22 6.83 -0.46
N ILE A 243 -8.50 6.67 0.82
CA ILE A 243 -7.48 6.49 1.88
C ILE A 243 -7.07 5.02 1.99
N TYR A 244 -8.05 4.12 2.02
CA TYR A 244 -7.82 2.70 2.27
C TYR A 244 -8.93 1.85 1.65
N SER A 245 -8.60 0.60 1.36
CA SER A 245 -9.56 -0.39 0.86
C SER A 245 -9.26 -1.76 1.44
N PHE A 246 -10.30 -2.54 1.70
CA PHE A 246 -10.18 -3.90 2.21
C PHE A 246 -11.44 -4.72 1.88
N SER A 247 -11.31 -6.04 1.94
CA SER A 247 -12.42 -6.97 1.82
C SER A 247 -12.63 -7.71 3.15
N THR A 248 -13.89 -7.96 3.50
CA THR A 248 -14.23 -8.82 4.64
C THR A 248 -15.62 -9.40 4.47
N GLY A 249 -15.78 -10.68 4.80
CA GLY A 249 -16.99 -11.43 4.50
C GLY A 249 -17.27 -11.44 3.00
N SER A 250 -18.46 -10.99 2.60
CA SER A 250 -18.90 -10.94 1.20
C SER A 250 -18.82 -9.53 0.58
N TYR A 251 -18.07 -8.61 1.20
CA TYR A 251 -18.10 -7.19 0.84
C TYR A 251 -16.70 -6.61 0.68
N VAL A 252 -16.60 -5.60 -0.19
CA VAL A 252 -15.44 -4.74 -0.37
C VAL A 252 -15.79 -3.35 0.14
N TYR A 253 -14.87 -2.76 0.89
CA TYR A 253 -15.03 -1.46 1.52
C TYR A 253 -13.94 -0.51 1.03
N PHE A 254 -14.35 0.72 0.73
CA PHE A 254 -13.45 1.85 0.46
C PHE A 254 -13.68 2.91 1.52
N LEU A 255 -12.60 3.39 2.13
CA LEU A 255 -12.62 4.58 2.98
C LEU A 255 -12.19 5.77 2.14
N SER A 256 -13.05 6.78 2.06
CA SER A 256 -12.79 8.02 1.34
C SER A 256 -12.88 9.26 2.24
N LEU A 257 -12.20 10.31 1.82
CA LEU A 257 -12.39 11.68 2.27
C LEU A 257 -12.97 12.49 1.11
N GLN A 258 -14.13 13.08 1.34
CA GLN A 258 -14.83 13.91 0.36
C GLN A 258 -15.67 14.97 1.06
N ARG A 259 -16.12 15.98 0.31
CA ARG A 259 -17.04 16.99 0.88
C ARG A 259 -18.38 16.34 1.23
N GLU A 260 -18.99 16.83 2.31
CA GLU A 260 -20.33 16.39 2.73
C GLU A 260 -21.39 16.68 1.66
N LYS A 261 -21.26 17.81 0.95
CA LYS A 261 -22.16 18.21 -0.14
C LYS A 261 -21.36 18.49 -1.42
N PRO A 262 -21.92 18.15 -2.60
CA PRO A 262 -21.26 18.37 -3.88
C PRO A 262 -21.15 19.84 -4.29
N ILE A 263 -22.04 20.69 -3.78
CA ILE A 263 -22.11 22.12 -4.06
C ILE A 263 -22.23 22.84 -2.72
N ASN A 264 -21.58 24.00 -2.60
CA ASN A 264 -21.72 24.89 -1.43
C ASN A 264 -23.15 25.46 -1.33
#